data_AF-A0A519ZD14-F1
#
_entry.id   AF-A0A519ZD14-F1
#
_cell.length_a   1.000
_cell.length_b   1.000
_cell.length_c   1.000
_cell.angle_alpha   90.00
_cell.angle_beta   90.00
_cell.angle_gamma   90.00
#
_symmetry.space_group_name_H-M   'P 1'
#
loop_
_entity.id
_entity.type
_entity.pdbx_description
1 polymer ?
#
loop_
_entity_poly.entity_id
_entity_poly.type
_entity_poly.pdbx_seq_one_letter_code
_entity_poly.pdbx_strand_id
1 'polypeptide(L)' 'MSADDLLAELAACFQHEPYPGDDNLVTNNEPGYDLESLQIRDTFKVHTWQTLPDKLMLYEQGGYFFLSKRGLKYYLP' A
#
# COMPACT_ATOMS: atom_id res chain seq x y z
N MET A 1 -17.36 13.88 19.50
CA MET A 1 -16.72 13.42 18.26
C MET A 1 -16.87 11.91 18.23
N SER A 2 -17.55 11.38 17.23
CA SER A 2 -17.74 9.94 17.05
C SER A 2 -16.52 9.31 16.35
N ALA A 3 -16.41 7.99 16.37
CA ALA A 3 -15.37 7.28 15.62
C ALA A 3 -15.47 7.54 14.11
N ASP A 4 -16.70 7.66 13.59
CA ASP A 4 -16.96 7.92 12.18
C ASP A 4 -16.50 9.33 11.77
N ASP A 5 -16.69 10.33 12.64
CA ASP A 5 -16.17 11.70 12.41
C ASP A 5 -14.64 11.70 12.32
N LEU A 6 -13.97 10.90 13.16
CA LEU A 6 -12.51 10.81 13.21
C LEU A 6 -11.94 10.10 11.97
N LEU A 7 -12.61 9.04 11.50
CA LEU A 7 -12.27 8.37 10.25
C LEU A 7 -12.46 9.28 9.04
N ALA A 8 -13.53 10.08 9.01
CA ALA A 8 -13.78 11.04 7.95
C ALA A 8 -12.72 12.15 7.90
N GLU A 9 -12.31 12.69 9.05
CA GLU A 9 -11.23 13.68 9.12
C GLU A 9 -9.88 13.11 8.67
N LEU A 10 -9.53 11.89 9.10
CA LEU A 10 -8.33 11.21 8.63
C LEU A 10 -8.38 10.96 7.12
N ALA A 11 -9.52 10.50 6.61
CA ALA A 11 -9.70 10.28 5.18
C ALA A 11 -9.50 11.55 4.35
N ALA A 12 -9.98 12.69 4.84
CA ALA A 12 -9.79 14.00 4.21
C ALA A 12 -8.30 14.42 4.19
N CYS A 13 -7.55 14.18 5.27
CA CYS A 13 -6.12 14.51 5.36
C CYS A 13 -5.25 13.78 4.31
N PHE A 14 -5.63 12.55 3.95
CA PHE A 14 -4.89 11.71 3.00
C PHE A 14 -5.59 11.57 1.64
N GLN A 15 -6.69 12.29 1.41
CA GLN A 15 -7.45 12.26 0.16
C GLN A 15 -6.59 12.64 -1.06
N HIS A 16 -5.56 13.46 -0.85
CA HIS A 16 -4.65 13.93 -1.88
C HIS A 16 -3.31 13.19 -1.91
N GLU A 17 -3.11 12.14 -1.12
CA GLU A 17 -1.86 11.36 -1.20
C GLU A 17 -1.80 10.66 -2.57
N PRO A 18 -0.84 11.03 -3.44
CA PRO A 18 -0.83 10.56 -4.81
C PRO A 18 -0.45 9.08 -4.84
N TYR A 19 -1.20 8.30 -5.62
CA TYR A 19 -0.81 6.93 -5.93
C TYR A 19 0.58 6.93 -6.58
N PRO A 20 1.55 6.17 -6.05
CA PRO A 20 2.93 6.22 -6.55
C PRO A 20 3.10 5.61 -7.94
N GLY A 21 2.11 4.83 -8.42
CA GLY A 21 2.17 4.06 -9.65
C GLY A 21 2.65 2.62 -9.40
N ASP A 22 2.12 1.66 -10.16
CA ASP A 22 2.35 0.22 -9.97
C ASP A 22 3.85 -0.13 -9.90
N ASP A 23 4.64 0.44 -10.81
CA ASP A 23 6.09 0.20 -10.91
C ASP A 23 6.91 0.87 -9.79
N ASN A 24 6.25 1.68 -8.95
CA ASN A 24 6.89 2.33 -7.80
C ASN A 24 6.40 1.77 -6.47
N LEU A 25 5.53 0.74 -6.45
CA LEU A 25 5.06 0.14 -5.20
C LEU A 25 6.15 -0.66 -4.48
N VAL A 26 7.00 -1.32 -5.24
CA VAL A 26 8.09 -2.17 -4.72
C VAL A 26 9.46 -1.64 -5.12
N THR A 27 10.50 -2.10 -4.44
CA THR A 27 11.88 -1.66 -4.65
C THR A 27 12.49 -2.14 -5.95
N ASN A 28 12.06 -3.30 -6.45
CA ASN A 28 12.49 -3.84 -7.74
C ASN A 28 11.32 -4.50 -8.49
N ASN A 29 11.13 -4.12 -9.75
CA ASN A 29 10.09 -4.65 -10.65
C ASN A 29 10.66 -5.36 -11.88
N GLU A 30 11.98 -5.56 -11.93
CA GLU A 30 12.65 -6.20 -13.04
C GLU A 30 12.20 -7.67 -13.18
N PRO A 31 11.73 -8.08 -14.37
CA PRO A 31 11.36 -9.46 -14.62
C PRO A 31 12.53 -10.41 -14.31
N GLY A 32 12.31 -11.36 -13.39
CA GLY A 32 13.31 -12.38 -13.04
C GLY A 32 14.30 -11.99 -11.94
N TYR A 33 14.22 -10.77 -11.37
CA TYR A 33 15.02 -10.40 -10.20
C TYR A 33 14.49 -11.08 -8.94
N ASP A 34 13.21 -10.87 -8.64
CA ASP A 34 12.58 -11.42 -7.47
C ASP A 34 11.09 -11.63 -7.69
N LEU A 35 10.67 -12.90 -7.64
CA LEU A 35 9.28 -13.28 -7.82
C LEU A 35 8.41 -12.81 -6.66
N GLU A 36 8.96 -12.74 -5.44
CA GLU A 36 8.21 -12.31 -4.26
C GLU A 36 7.88 -10.81 -4.33
N SER A 37 8.83 -9.97 -4.76
CA SER A 37 8.57 -8.54 -4.99
C SER A 37 7.44 -8.29 -6.01
N LEU A 38 7.43 -9.06 -7.11
CA LEU A 38 6.36 -8.96 -8.12
C LEU A 38 5.00 -9.41 -7.58
N GLN A 39 4.97 -10.48 -6.78
CA GLN A 39 3.76 -10.95 -6.11
C GLN A 39 3.22 -9.88 -5.15
N ILE A 40 4.08 -9.28 -4.33
CA ILE A 40 3.66 -8.19 -3.43
C ILE A 40 3.12 -7.00 -4.22
N ARG A 41 3.77 -6.57 -5.30
CA ARG A 41 3.22 -5.51 -6.16
C ARG A 41 1.82 -5.87 -6.64
N ASP A 42 1.65 -7.07 -7.19
CA ASP A 42 0.39 -7.48 -7.82
C ASP A 42 -0.73 -7.66 -6.79
N THR A 43 -0.40 -8.08 -5.56
CA THR A 43 -1.32 -8.13 -4.43
C THR A 43 -1.79 -6.75 -3.98
N PHE A 44 -0.89 -5.77 -3.90
CA PHE A 44 -1.21 -4.44 -3.39
C PHE A 44 -1.84 -3.52 -4.44
N LYS A 45 -1.38 -3.54 -5.71
CA LYS A 45 -1.77 -2.57 -6.76
C LYS A 45 -3.26 -2.52 -7.07
N VAL A 46 -3.98 -3.61 -6.80
CA VAL A 46 -5.44 -3.69 -6.99
C VAL A 46 -6.24 -2.96 -5.91
N HIS A 47 -5.56 -2.51 -4.85
CA HIS A 47 -6.13 -1.79 -3.73
C HIS A 47 -5.56 -0.37 -3.64
N THR A 48 -6.44 0.58 -3.35
CA THR A 48 -6.04 1.87 -2.76
C THR A 48 -5.84 1.70 -1.26
N TRP A 49 -5.15 2.65 -0.62
CA TRP A 49 -4.97 2.62 0.83
C TRP A 49 -6.30 2.65 1.59
N GLN A 50 -7.33 3.30 1.05
CA GLN A 50 -8.68 3.34 1.64
C GLN A 50 -9.42 2.00 1.56
N THR A 51 -9.09 1.18 0.57
CA THR A 51 -9.81 -0.07 0.25
C THR A 51 -9.01 -1.32 0.62
N LEU A 52 -7.85 -1.14 1.24
CA LEU A 52 -6.93 -2.22 1.55
C LEU A 52 -7.49 -3.07 2.69
N PRO A 53 -7.71 -4.38 2.50
CA PRO A 53 -8.27 -5.20 3.57
C PRO A 53 -7.30 -5.35 4.75
N ASP A 54 -7.76 -5.15 5.98
CA ASP A 54 -6.93 -5.32 7.20
C ASP A 54 -6.25 -6.70 7.26
N LYS A 55 -6.96 -7.74 6.83
CA LYS A 55 -6.42 -9.10 6.79
C LYS A 55 -5.27 -9.25 5.81
N LEU A 56 -5.32 -8.52 4.69
CA LEU A 56 -4.27 -8.53 3.68
C LEU A 56 -3.00 -7.89 4.25
N MET A 57 -3.15 -6.74 4.92
CA MET A 57 -2.04 -6.08 5.62
C MET A 57 -1.37 -6.99 6.64
N LEU A 58 -2.17 -7.67 7.47
CA LEU A 58 -1.63 -8.59 8.47
C LEU A 58 -0.94 -9.80 7.84
N TYR A 59 -1.52 -10.37 6.78
CA TYR A 59 -0.97 -11.54 6.09
C TYR A 59 0.35 -11.23 5.38
N GLU A 60 0.42 -10.07 4.73
CA GLU A 60 1.56 -9.63 3.93
C GLU A 60 2.59 -8.81 4.74
N GLN A 61 2.52 -8.79 6.08
CA GLN A 61 3.50 -8.10 6.93
C GLN A 61 4.94 -8.52 6.62
N GLY A 62 5.13 -9.81 6.31
CA GLY A 62 6.43 -10.35 5.91
C GLY A 62 6.93 -9.76 4.58
N GLY A 63 6.05 -9.27 3.71
CA GLY A 63 6.39 -8.69 2.41
C GLY A 63 6.64 -7.18 2.44
N TYR A 64 6.49 -6.51 3.59
CA TYR A 64 6.67 -5.05 3.67
C TYR A 64 8.07 -4.58 3.31
N PHE A 65 9.09 -5.42 3.46
CA PHE A 65 10.46 -5.07 3.05
C PHE A 65 10.62 -4.97 1.53
N PHE A 66 9.71 -5.57 0.75
CA PHE A 66 9.70 -5.44 -0.70
C PHE A 66 9.09 -4.12 -1.16
N LEU A 67 8.21 -3.52 -0.36
CA LEU A 67 7.60 -2.24 -0.68
C LEU A 67 8.68 -1.15 -0.76
N SER A 68 8.58 -0.30 -1.78
CA SER A 68 9.41 0.89 -1.89
C SER A 68 9.04 1.87 -0.78
N LYS A 69 9.90 2.86 -0.53
CA LYS A 69 9.57 3.98 0.37
C LYS A 69 8.26 4.68 -0.02
N ARG A 70 7.95 4.74 -1.32
CA ARG A 70 6.71 5.36 -1.82
C ARG A 70 5.51 4.45 -1.63
N GLY A 71 5.67 3.14 -1.85
CA GLY A 71 4.63 2.15 -1.57
C GLY A 71 4.26 2.07 -0.09
N LEU A 72 5.26 2.04 0.79
CA LEU A 72 5.06 2.10 2.25
C LEU A 72 4.33 3.36 2.67
N LYS A 73 4.77 4.54 2.21
CA LYS A 73 4.11 5.81 2.54
C LYS A 73 2.65 5.83 2.08
N TYR A 74 2.34 5.19 0.95
CA TYR A 74 0.98 5.17 0.42
C TYR A 74 0.05 4.25 1.20
N TYR A 75 0.47 3.03 1.56
CA TYR A 75 -0.37 2.04 2.25
C TYR A 75 -0.31 2.08 3.79
N LEU A 76 0.72 2.72 4.34
CA LEU A 76 0.90 3.00 5.77
C LEU A 76 1.12 4.52 5.97
N PRO A 77 0.16 5.37 5.57
CA PRO A 77 0.27 6.83 5.68
C PRO A 77 0.21 7.33 7.14
#